data_AF-A0A934DUW8-F1
#
_entry.id   AF-A0A934DUW8-F1
#
_cell.length_a   1.000
_cell.length_b   1.000
_cell.length_c   1.000
_cell.angle_alpha   90.00
_cell.angle_beta   90.00
_cell.angle_gamma   90.00
#
_symmetry.space_group_name_H-M   'P 1'
#
loop_
_entity.id
_entity.type
_entity.pdbx_description
1 polymer ?
#
loop_
_entity_poly.entity_id
_entity_poly.type
_entity_poly.pdbx_seq_one_letter_code
_entity_poly.pdbx_strand_id
1 'polypeptide(L)'
;MDVGALVAQADEATNAREVSKGEALCREILKVAADNADAWSMLGVNLIRRGIGDAEMRTEAVIAWMRALALRPGDARAADHLRAEIQFPDELVPRLVSRLSDGSQAGDDAAAVLAQIGEKARQPLQVVTRTPGPAAERARALLANLP
;
A
#
# COMPACT_ATOMS: atom_id res chain seq x y z
N MET A 1 -21.75 -11.81 -9.04
CA MET A 1 -20.68 -10.92 -9.53
C MET A 1 -19.43 -11.76 -9.63
N ASP A 2 -18.82 -11.84 -10.81
CA ASP A 2 -17.60 -12.62 -11.00
C ASP A 2 -16.39 -11.76 -10.66
N VAL A 3 -15.75 -12.05 -9.53
CA VAL A 3 -14.57 -11.32 -9.05
C VAL A 3 -13.39 -11.47 -10.02
N GLY A 4 -13.26 -12.62 -10.70
CA GLY A 4 -12.19 -12.84 -11.69
C GLY A 4 -12.32 -11.91 -12.89
N ALA A 5 -13.54 -11.77 -13.42
CA ALA A 5 -13.82 -10.85 -14.53
C ALA A 5 -13.62 -9.37 -14.12
N LEU A 6 -13.93 -9.00 -12.87
CA LEU A 6 -13.66 -7.66 -12.36
C LEU A 6 -12.17 -7.39 -12.19
N VAL A 7 -11.41 -8.36 -11.68
CA VAL A 7 -9.94 -8.25 -11.56
C VAL A 7 -9.30 -8.04 -12.92
N ALA A 8 -9.72 -8.78 -13.95
CA ALA A 8 -9.21 -8.61 -15.31
C ALA A 8 -9.49 -7.19 -15.86
N GLN A 9 -10.70 -6.67 -15.66
CA GLN A 9 -11.05 -5.30 -16.07
C GLN A 9 -10.27 -4.24 -15.28
N ALA A 10 -10.05 -4.47 -13.98
CA ALA A 10 -9.26 -3.56 -13.15
C ALA A 10 -7.79 -3.53 -13.60
N ASP A 11 -7.21 -4.67 -13.95
CA ASP A 11 -5.84 -4.75 -14.47
C ASP A 11 -5.73 -4.09 -15.84
N GLU A 12 -6.68 -4.33 -16.73
CA GLU A 12 -6.74 -3.65 -18.03
C GLU A 12 -6.83 -2.13 -17.87
N ALA A 13 -7.78 -1.63 -17.07
CA ALA A 13 -7.93 -0.20 -16.81
C ALA A 13 -6.67 0.41 -16.16
N THR A 14 -6.05 -0.33 -15.23
CA THR A 14 -4.81 0.09 -14.58
C THR A 14 -3.66 0.14 -15.60
N ASN A 15 -3.52 -0.85 -16.48
CA ASN A 15 -2.48 -0.86 -17.50
C ASN A 15 -2.70 0.23 -18.57
N ALA A 16 -3.95 0.48 -18.95
CA ALA A 16 -4.36 1.53 -19.88
C ALA A 16 -4.27 2.95 -19.27
N ARG A 17 -3.97 3.08 -17.97
CA ARG A 17 -3.95 4.35 -17.22
C ARG A 17 -5.31 5.06 -17.19
N GLU A 18 -6.41 4.31 -17.25
CA GLU A 18 -7.77 4.80 -16.99
C GLU A 18 -7.98 4.96 -15.48
N VAL A 19 -7.23 5.88 -14.86
CA VAL A 19 -7.03 5.96 -13.40
C VAL A 19 -8.34 5.90 -12.59
N SER A 20 -9.33 6.71 -12.95
CA SER A 20 -10.61 6.77 -12.22
C SER A 20 -11.39 5.45 -12.30
N LYS A 21 -11.33 4.78 -13.46
CA LYS A 21 -12.01 3.48 -13.67
C LYS A 21 -11.27 2.37 -12.95
N GLY A 22 -9.94 2.33 -13.05
CA GLY A 22 -9.09 1.37 -12.33
C GLY A 22 -9.30 1.45 -10.82
N GLU A 23 -9.30 2.66 -10.26
CA GLU A 23 -9.61 2.87 -8.83
C GLU A 23 -11.01 2.38 -8.46
N ALA A 24 -12.04 2.75 -9.24
CA ALA A 24 -13.41 2.35 -8.97
C ALA A 24 -13.57 0.81 -8.96
N LEU A 25 -13.03 0.13 -9.97
CA LEU A 25 -13.07 -1.33 -10.06
C LEU A 25 -12.32 -2.00 -8.91
N CYS A 26 -11.14 -1.49 -8.54
CA CYS A 26 -10.41 -2.01 -7.38
C CYS A 26 -11.24 -1.88 -6.10
N ARG A 27 -11.88 -0.73 -5.86
CA ARG A 27 -12.73 -0.54 -4.68
C ARG A 27 -13.98 -1.43 -4.71
N GLU A 28 -14.55 -1.71 -5.88
CA GLU A 28 -15.65 -2.67 -6.01
C GLU A 28 -15.22 -4.10 -5.70
N ILE A 29 -14.08 -4.55 -6.21
CA ILE A 29 -13.49 -5.85 -5.88
C ILE A 29 -13.30 -5.96 -4.37
N LEU A 30 -12.72 -4.93 -3.74
CA LEU A 30 -12.41 -4.94 -2.30
C LEU A 30 -13.65 -4.92 -1.40
N LYS A 31 -14.82 -4.46 -1.89
CA LYS A 31 -16.10 -4.57 -1.16
C LYS A 31 -16.58 -6.02 -1.07
N VAL A 32 -16.26 -6.86 -2.05
CA VAL A 32 -16.73 -8.26 -2.12
C VAL A 32 -15.64 -9.28 -1.78
N ALA A 33 -14.37 -8.90 -1.94
CA ALA A 33 -13.18 -9.72 -1.69
C ALA A 33 -12.08 -8.83 -1.11
N ALA A 34 -12.19 -8.53 0.19
CA ALA A 34 -11.27 -7.65 0.91
C ALA A 34 -9.84 -8.21 1.01
N ASP A 35 -9.65 -9.51 0.81
CA ASP A 35 -8.39 -10.25 0.80
C ASP A 35 -7.77 -10.39 -0.60
N ASN A 36 -8.31 -9.69 -1.61
CA ASN A 36 -7.76 -9.70 -2.96
C ASN A 36 -6.47 -8.85 -3.06
N ALA A 37 -5.32 -9.52 -3.05
CA ALA A 37 -4.02 -8.86 -3.10
C ALA A 37 -3.79 -8.05 -4.40
N ASP A 38 -4.27 -8.53 -5.55
CA ASP A 38 -4.10 -7.84 -6.84
C ASP A 38 -4.86 -6.51 -6.85
N ALA A 39 -6.09 -6.50 -6.32
CA ALA A 39 -6.90 -5.28 -6.21
C ALA A 39 -6.26 -4.24 -5.28
N TRP A 40 -5.67 -4.67 -4.16
CA TRP A 40 -4.88 -3.78 -3.31
C TRP A 40 -3.65 -3.22 -4.03
N SER A 41 -2.94 -4.06 -4.79
CA SER A 41 -1.75 -3.66 -5.54
C SER A 41 -2.09 -2.62 -6.61
N MET A 42 -3.13 -2.87 -7.39
CA MET A 42 -3.63 -1.98 -8.44
C MET A 42 -4.25 -0.69 -7.88
N LEU A 43 -4.92 -0.75 -6.73
CA LEU A 43 -5.45 0.44 -6.07
C LEU A 43 -4.33 1.44 -5.75
N GLY A 44 -3.21 0.98 -5.18
CA GLY A 44 -2.06 1.84 -4.90
C GLY A 44 -1.50 2.51 -6.16
N VAL A 45 -1.40 1.75 -7.27
CA VAL A 45 -0.96 2.30 -8.57
C VAL A 45 -1.88 3.41 -9.06
N ASN A 46 -3.20 3.20 -9.00
CA ASN A 46 -4.16 4.21 -9.45
C ASN A 46 -4.18 5.44 -8.54
N LEU A 47 -4.04 5.27 -7.21
CA LEU A 47 -3.99 6.38 -6.26
C LEU A 47 -2.78 7.31 -6.51
N ILE A 48 -1.59 6.76 -6.72
CA ILE A 48 -0.40 7.56 -7.08
C ILE A 48 -0.60 8.33 -8.38
N ARG A 49 -1.18 7.68 -9.38
CA ARG A 49 -1.42 8.31 -10.68
C ARG A 49 -2.48 9.41 -10.61
N ARG A 50 -3.47 9.27 -9.74
CA ARG A 50 -4.50 10.30 -9.52
C ARG A 50 -3.92 11.52 -8.78
N GLY A 51 -3.08 11.27 -7.78
CA GLY A 51 -2.60 12.26 -6.84
C GLY A 51 -1.10 12.49 -6.91
N ILE A 52 -0.54 12.71 -8.10
CA ILE A 52 0.90 13.01 -8.23
C ILE A 52 1.18 14.29 -7.42
N GLY A 53 1.91 14.15 -6.31
CA GLY A 53 2.23 15.26 -5.41
C GLY A 53 1.30 15.42 -4.21
N ASP A 54 0.19 14.67 -4.14
CA ASP A 54 -0.71 14.69 -2.99
C ASP A 54 -0.24 13.70 -1.92
N ALA A 55 0.18 14.23 -0.78
CA ALA A 55 0.70 13.43 0.32
C ALA A 55 -0.34 12.48 0.94
N GLU A 56 -1.63 12.81 0.90
CA GLU A 56 -2.70 11.93 1.41
C GLU A 56 -2.97 10.76 0.48
N MET A 57 -2.98 10.99 -0.84
CA MET A 57 -3.12 9.92 -1.83
C MET A 57 -1.88 9.02 -1.85
N ARG A 58 -0.68 9.58 -1.71
CA ARG A 58 0.55 8.80 -1.53
C ARG A 58 0.48 7.91 -0.29
N THR A 59 0.00 8.45 0.83
CA THR A 59 -0.16 7.69 2.08
C THR A 59 -1.14 6.53 1.90
N GLU A 60 -2.30 6.76 1.27
CA GLU A 60 -3.28 5.71 1.00
C GLU A 60 -2.73 4.63 0.04
N ALA A 61 -1.96 5.03 -0.97
CA ALA A 61 -1.32 4.10 -1.90
C ALA A 61 -0.31 3.18 -1.20
N VAL A 62 0.51 3.74 -0.31
CA VAL A 62 1.48 2.96 0.47
C VAL A 62 0.75 1.94 1.36
N ILE A 63 -0.33 2.34 2.01
CA ILE A 63 -1.18 1.42 2.80
C ILE A 63 -1.74 0.30 1.90
N ALA A 64 -2.18 0.61 0.69
CA ALA A 64 -2.70 -0.37 -0.25
C ALA A 64 -1.64 -1.41 -0.66
N TRP A 65 -0.40 -1.00 -0.99
CA TRP A 65 0.67 -1.96 -1.31
C TRP A 65 1.12 -2.77 -0.10
N MET A 66 1.13 -2.18 1.08
CA MET A 66 1.39 -2.93 2.30
C MET A 66 0.33 -4.01 2.55
N ARG A 67 -0.95 -3.72 2.29
CA ARG A 67 -2.04 -4.73 2.34
C ARG A 67 -1.81 -5.85 1.32
N ALA A 68 -1.47 -5.51 0.08
CA ALA A 68 -1.16 -6.50 -0.94
C ALA A 68 -0.02 -7.44 -0.51
N LEU A 69 1.07 -6.90 0.04
CA LEU A 69 2.20 -7.68 0.54
C LEU A 69 1.86 -8.52 1.78
N ALA A 70 0.97 -8.04 2.64
CA ALA A 70 0.51 -8.78 3.82
C ALA A 70 -0.37 -9.99 3.47
N LEU A 71 -1.07 -9.92 2.33
CA LEU A 71 -1.90 -10.99 1.76
C LEU A 71 -1.09 -11.94 0.88
N ARG A 72 -0.13 -11.39 0.12
CA ARG A 72 0.75 -12.14 -0.78
C ARG A 72 2.22 -11.72 -0.58
N PRO A 73 2.90 -12.32 0.41
CA PRO A 73 4.33 -12.12 0.60
C PRO A 73 5.08 -12.53 -0.69
N GLY A 74 5.84 -11.59 -1.28
CA GLY A 74 6.55 -11.83 -2.53
C GLY A 74 5.90 -11.23 -3.79
N ASP A 75 4.79 -10.48 -3.67
CA ASP A 75 4.31 -9.64 -4.77
C ASP A 75 5.38 -8.58 -5.15
N ALA A 76 6.11 -8.87 -6.23
CA ALA A 76 7.19 -8.01 -6.71
C ALA A 76 6.69 -6.61 -7.11
N ARG A 77 5.47 -6.53 -7.66
CA ARG A 77 4.88 -5.27 -8.14
C ARG A 77 4.60 -4.35 -6.96
N ALA A 78 3.94 -4.88 -5.92
CA ALA A 78 3.67 -4.13 -4.69
C ALA A 78 4.98 -3.76 -3.95
N ALA A 79 5.96 -4.68 -3.90
CA ALA A 79 7.25 -4.44 -3.25
C ALA A 79 8.06 -3.33 -3.93
N ASP A 80 8.10 -3.30 -5.26
CA ASP A 80 8.85 -2.29 -6.01
C ASP A 80 8.21 -0.90 -5.86
N HIS A 81 6.89 -0.83 -5.90
CA HIS A 81 6.16 0.42 -5.67
C HIS A 81 6.33 0.95 -4.25
N LEU A 82 6.22 0.09 -3.23
CA LEU A 82 6.51 0.47 -1.85
C LEU A 82 7.94 1.00 -1.70
N ARG A 83 8.92 0.31 -2.31
CA ARG A 83 10.33 0.73 -2.27
C ARG A 83 10.56 2.10 -2.91
N ALA A 84 9.82 2.45 -3.96
CA ALA A 84 9.91 3.75 -4.59
C ALA A 84 9.42 4.87 -3.66
N GLU A 85 8.25 4.69 -3.03
CA GLU A 85 7.66 5.75 -2.19
C GLU A 85 8.38 5.96 -0.85
N ILE A 86 8.92 4.90 -0.23
CA ILE A 86 9.67 5.05 1.03
C ILE A 86 10.99 5.83 0.89
N GLN A 87 11.39 6.21 -0.34
CA GLN A 87 12.51 7.11 -0.59
C GLN A 87 12.20 8.58 -0.24
N PHE A 88 10.92 8.94 -0.06
CA PHE A 88 10.46 10.30 0.27
C PHE A 88 9.87 10.39 1.70
N PRO A 89 10.67 10.17 2.75
CA PRO A 89 10.17 9.89 4.11
C PRO A 89 9.63 11.12 4.86
N ASP A 90 10.13 12.33 4.58
CA ASP A 90 9.90 13.50 5.44
C ASP A 90 8.42 13.90 5.49
N GLU A 91 7.68 13.65 4.41
CA GLU A 91 6.23 13.88 4.34
C GLU A 91 5.40 12.62 4.60
N LEU A 92 5.93 11.45 4.25
CA LEU A 92 5.19 10.19 4.24
C LEU A 92 5.14 9.55 5.64
N VAL A 93 6.25 9.53 6.37
CA VAL A 93 6.36 8.80 7.64
C VAL A 93 5.46 9.40 8.72
N PRO A 94 5.45 10.72 8.97
CA PRO A 94 4.57 11.31 9.99
C PRO A 94 3.08 11.09 9.69
N ARG A 95 2.70 11.14 8.41
CA ARG A 95 1.31 10.91 7.97
C ARG A 95 0.90 9.46 8.08
N LEU A 96 1.77 8.52 7.70
CA LEU A 96 1.54 7.11 7.97
C LEU A 96 1.33 6.91 9.47
N VAL A 97 2.24 7.40 10.33
CA VAL A 97 2.12 7.26 11.79
C VAL A 97 0.80 7.84 12.32
N SER A 98 0.40 9.05 11.90
CA SER A 98 -0.90 9.64 12.27
C SER A 98 -2.06 8.76 11.81
N ARG A 99 -2.09 8.32 10.56
CA ARG A 99 -3.17 7.51 9.99
C ARG A 99 -3.25 6.10 10.58
N LEU A 100 -2.10 5.54 10.96
CA LEU A 100 -1.96 4.29 11.70
C LEU A 100 -2.50 4.42 13.14
N SER A 101 -2.33 5.59 13.75
CA SER A 101 -2.73 5.87 15.14
C SER A 101 -4.18 6.33 15.30
N ASP A 102 -4.71 7.06 14.32
CA ASP A 102 -6.03 7.70 14.43
C ASP A 102 -7.21 6.78 14.09
N GLY A 103 -6.98 5.59 13.51
CA GLY A 103 -7.95 4.49 13.33
C GLY A 103 -9.28 4.80 12.61
N SER A 104 -9.55 6.05 12.24
CA SER A 104 -10.91 6.58 12.04
C SER A 104 -11.25 6.93 10.59
N GLN A 105 -10.30 6.80 9.66
CA GLN A 105 -10.48 7.15 8.24
C GLN A 105 -10.32 5.97 7.27
N ALA A 106 -10.06 4.78 7.77
CA ALA A 106 -10.14 3.55 6.99
C ALA A 106 -10.99 2.59 7.82
N GLY A 107 -12.06 2.05 7.23
CA GLY A 107 -13.11 1.29 7.94
C GLY A 107 -12.57 0.24 8.92
N ASP A 108 -13.43 -0.09 9.88
CA ASP A 108 -13.26 -0.72 11.22
C ASP A 108 -12.17 -1.78 11.48
N ASP A 109 -11.39 -2.21 10.49
CA ASP A 109 -10.27 -3.13 10.59
C ASP A 109 -8.91 -2.46 10.29
N ALA A 110 -8.88 -1.14 10.04
CA ALA A 110 -7.68 -0.49 9.55
C ALA A 110 -6.51 -0.49 10.53
N ALA A 111 -6.71 -0.19 11.82
CA ALA A 111 -5.65 -0.19 12.82
C ALA A 111 -5.07 -1.60 13.05
N ALA A 112 -5.92 -2.63 13.05
CA ALA A 112 -5.50 -4.03 13.18
C ALA A 112 -4.76 -4.51 11.93
N VAL A 113 -5.28 -4.20 10.73
CA VAL A 113 -4.61 -4.46 9.45
C VAL A 113 -3.28 -3.73 9.37
N LEU A 114 -3.19 -2.51 9.88
CA LEU A 114 -2.00 -1.68 9.89
C LEU A 114 -0.94 -2.15 10.90
N ALA A 115 -1.35 -2.63 12.08
CA ALA A 115 -0.47 -3.30 13.02
C ALA A 115 0.04 -4.64 12.49
N GLN A 116 -0.84 -5.43 11.87
CA GLN A 116 -0.49 -6.69 11.22
C GLN A 116 0.40 -6.48 9.99
N ILE A 117 0.22 -5.37 9.29
CA ILE A 117 1.11 -4.87 8.23
C ILE A 117 2.46 -4.46 8.81
N GLY A 118 2.51 -3.79 9.96
CA GLY A 118 3.76 -3.46 10.65
C GLY A 118 4.56 -4.71 11.03
N GLU A 119 3.87 -5.69 11.61
CA GLU A 119 4.39 -7.04 11.91
C GLU A 119 4.92 -7.74 10.65
N LYS A 120 4.14 -7.76 9.56
CA LYS A 120 4.50 -8.48 8.31
C LYS A 120 5.53 -7.73 7.45
N ALA A 121 5.55 -6.40 7.50
CA ALA A 121 6.54 -5.54 6.84
C ALA A 121 7.88 -5.55 7.59
N ARG A 122 7.91 -6.07 8.81
CA ARG A 122 9.10 -6.13 9.67
C ARG A 122 10.23 -6.92 9.00
N GLN A 123 9.96 -8.08 8.40
CA GLN A 123 10.99 -8.85 7.68
C GLN A 123 11.53 -8.14 6.43
N PRO A 124 10.68 -7.66 5.49
CA PRO A 124 11.15 -6.89 4.34
C PRO A 124 11.95 -5.64 4.75
N LEU A 125 11.50 -4.90 5.76
CA LEU A 125 12.23 -3.73 6.28
C LEU A 125 13.57 -4.14 6.90
N GLN A 126 13.64 -5.25 7.63
CA GLN A 126 14.89 -5.80 8.15
C GLN A 126 15.88 -6.24 7.06
N VAL A 127 15.40 -6.63 5.88
CA VAL A 127 16.28 -6.86 4.73
C VAL A 127 16.85 -5.54 4.23
N VAL A 128 16.04 -4.48 4.18
CA VAL A 128 16.48 -3.14 3.80
C VAL A 128 17.45 -2.54 4.82
N THR A 129 17.32 -2.83 6.12
CA THR A 129 18.28 -2.33 7.13
C THR A 129 19.70 -2.88 6.99
N ARG A 130 19.88 -3.96 6.21
CA ARG A 130 21.17 -4.61 5.93
C ARG A 130 21.90 -3.98 4.75
N THR A 131 21.25 -3.13 3.95
CA THR A 131 21.92 -2.43 2.86
C THR A 131 22.58 -1.14 3.38
N PRO A 132 23.69 -0.68 2.79
CA PRO A 132 24.25 0.62 3.15
C PRO A 132 23.39 1.76 2.64
N GLY A 133 23.30 2.84 3.41
CA GLY A 133 22.80 4.13 2.95
C GLY A 133 21.44 4.54 3.52
N PRO A 134 20.89 5.65 3.01
CA PRO A 134 19.77 6.34 3.65
C PRO A 134 18.48 5.50 3.75
N ALA A 135 18.30 4.53 2.85
CA ALA A 135 17.18 3.58 2.89
C ALA A 135 17.20 2.70 4.16
N ALA A 136 18.38 2.32 4.66
CA ALA A 136 18.51 1.47 5.83
C ALA A 136 18.22 2.21 7.14
N GLU A 137 18.64 3.46 7.27
CA GLU A 137 18.30 4.30 8.42
C GLU A 137 16.79 4.55 8.50
N ARG A 138 16.15 4.75 7.35
CA ARG A 138 14.69 4.94 7.25
C ARG A 138 13.91 3.67 7.56
N ALA A 139 14.38 2.52 7.07
CA ALA A 139 13.80 1.24 7.44
C ALA A 139 13.89 0.98 8.96
N ARG A 140 14.99 1.38 9.61
CA ARG A 140 15.11 1.32 11.08
C ARG A 140 14.14 2.27 11.79
N ALA A 141 13.98 3.50 11.30
CA ALA A 141 13.04 4.46 11.86
C ALA A 141 11.58 3.97 11.76
N LEU A 142 11.18 3.42 10.61
CA LEU A 142 9.88 2.76 10.45
C LEU A 142 9.73 1.60 11.43
N LEU A 143 10.69 0.66 11.48
CA LEU A 143 10.67 -0.47 12.41
C LEU A 143 10.52 -0.06 13.89
N ALA A 144 11.10 1.07 14.29
CA ALA A 144 11.02 1.57 15.67
C ALA A 144 9.66 2.17 16.04
N ASN A 145 8.84 2.52 15.05
CA ASN A 145 7.55 3.19 15.25
C ASN A 145 6.35 2.32 14.80
N LEU A 146 6.60 1.12 14.28
CA LEU A 146 5.55 0.14 14.04
C LEU A 146 5.11 -0.47 15.39
N PRO A 147 3.80 -0.67 15.61
CA PRO A 147 3.29 -1.30 16.83
C PRO A 147 3.75 -2.77 16.99
#